data_AF-A0A9D9GUX4-F1
#
_entry.id   AF-A0A9D9GUX4-F1
#
_cell.length_a   1.000
_cell.length_b   1.000
_cell.length_c   1.000
_cell.angle_alpha   90.00
_cell.angle_beta   90.00
_cell.angle_gamma   90.00
#
_symmetry.space_group_name_H-M   'P 1'
#
loop_
_entity.id
_entity.type
_entity.pdbx_description
1 polymer ?
#
loop_
_entity_poly.entity_id
_entity_poly.type
_entity_poly.pdbx_seq_one_letter_code
_entity_poly.pdbx_strand_id
1 'polypeptide(L)'
;MSEEMKQAPSLSAQVQEASERVALKSQVNASLTNSLTMLESLSAHVELKLDKSRADIAEMSLSREKLLLCQAKVARAEEELAQSNENVKFLSSFVSMLRRQIMALARLEQRGLYDSASDILRSMESHCLEIEAEWGKPIRELGVEHIAYEKAKLALLRCRHNAEIGLPYCGEAEADALFEDIGDLPTAYHSAREKEALLDEAARYKLFLLNARESSSAHDPDTLGAVIAERGQLLTALPALSAQTALVEKALSKTIIDEYNELAALYFDEEPNIDKALAVFALRDDIDNALIAHPSYRDAKDVKEFRDDFLCQNALRKDASSYKDQVVILSAKSSDGDAESLELLARFISLPLIDSTKFDITLKSLKPLSFDKKVSFLASAISFGLDEEKQRLVFAVLERTRLRTRKGDLEKMAKDLCYLDFHVGSTIKEGWKEMKEDLLRSPKAHKALVKTDVPELRIFNGENPSALKSPLGKKMKSAYVKSWGLLRYVLFWLFMIPIPAVLAAVAYALMYLNSVSEYIGTAIYALPFGIVIFLAMLSGFLFFGRDEKGSMALYRGFGLLGVLLLLCSAVFFALSEDSLVGASIVRLPLLILGIWTYGLSLCFYKERSRIWTYLILALFIIALGVAIGFMAYSMMNAASVN
;
A
#
# COMPACT_ATOMS: atom_id res chain seq x y z
N MET A 1 -102.11 -147.51 -54.99
CA MET A 1 -102.18 -148.24 -53.71
C MET A 1 -101.56 -147.32 -52.68
N SER A 2 -102.37 -146.49 -52.01
CA SER A 2 -101.88 -145.41 -51.14
C SER A 2 -102.72 -145.26 -49.87
N GLU A 3 -102.00 -144.91 -48.80
CA GLU A 3 -102.44 -144.58 -47.45
C GLU A 3 -103.25 -143.27 -47.40
N GLU A 4 -104.19 -143.19 -46.45
CA GLU A 4 -104.16 -142.26 -45.29
C GLU A 4 -105.55 -142.21 -44.61
N MET A 5 -105.65 -142.72 -43.37
CA MET A 5 -106.86 -142.65 -42.52
C MET A 5 -106.56 -142.14 -41.09
N LYS A 6 -107.07 -140.92 -40.84
CA LYS A 6 -107.66 -140.23 -39.64
C LYS A 6 -107.56 -140.81 -38.20
N GLN A 7 -107.42 -139.90 -37.19
CA GLN A 7 -108.42 -139.59 -36.12
C GLN A 7 -107.95 -138.55 -35.04
N ALA A 8 -108.89 -137.91 -34.32
CA ALA A 8 -108.72 -136.84 -33.30
C ALA A 8 -108.83 -137.33 -31.82
N PRO A 9 -108.22 -136.66 -30.79
CA PRO A 9 -108.17 -137.14 -29.39
C PRO A 9 -109.15 -136.45 -28.40
N SER A 10 -109.26 -137.02 -27.17
CA SER A 10 -110.40 -136.89 -26.23
C SER A 10 -110.27 -135.89 -25.04
N LEU A 11 -111.40 -135.65 -24.35
CA LEU A 11 -111.65 -134.63 -23.31
C LEU A 11 -110.75 -134.64 -22.06
N SER A 12 -110.08 -135.76 -21.72
CA SER A 12 -109.24 -135.83 -20.51
C SER A 12 -107.97 -134.97 -20.61
N ALA A 13 -107.50 -134.68 -21.82
CA ALA A 13 -106.31 -133.86 -22.05
C ALA A 13 -106.51 -132.37 -21.73
N GLN A 14 -107.75 -131.86 -21.80
CA GLN A 14 -108.02 -130.43 -21.62
C GLN A 14 -108.07 -129.97 -20.16
N VAL A 15 -108.33 -130.87 -19.20
CA VAL A 15 -108.43 -130.52 -17.77
C VAL A 15 -107.05 -130.35 -17.12
N GLN A 16 -106.05 -131.10 -17.59
CA GLN A 16 -104.70 -131.09 -17.03
C GLN A 16 -103.91 -129.82 -17.38
N GLU A 17 -104.18 -129.22 -18.55
CA GLU A 17 -103.52 -128.00 -19.02
C GLU A 17 -103.91 -126.74 -18.21
N ALA A 18 -105.10 -126.74 -17.58
CA ALA A 18 -105.60 -125.58 -16.84
C ALA A 18 -104.91 -125.37 -15.47
N SER A 19 -104.51 -126.44 -14.77
CA SER A 19 -103.88 -126.32 -13.45
C SER A 19 -102.45 -125.79 -13.50
N GLU A 20 -101.70 -126.08 -14.56
CA GLU A 20 -100.32 -125.62 -14.72
C GLU A 20 -100.22 -124.10 -14.92
N ARG A 21 -101.21 -123.48 -15.57
CA ARG A 21 -101.24 -122.02 -15.78
C ARG A 21 -101.40 -121.21 -14.49
N VAL A 22 -102.09 -121.74 -13.49
CA VAL A 22 -102.34 -121.01 -12.23
C VAL A 22 -101.06 -120.93 -11.38
N ALA A 23 -100.29 -122.02 -11.33
CA ALA A 23 -99.02 -122.07 -10.58
C ALA A 23 -97.97 -121.10 -11.14
N LEU A 24 -97.90 -120.97 -12.47
CA LEU A 24 -96.97 -120.05 -13.15
C LEU A 24 -97.23 -118.57 -12.80
N LYS A 25 -98.49 -118.19 -12.61
CA LYS A 25 -98.85 -116.79 -12.29
C LYS A 25 -98.40 -116.36 -10.90
N SER A 26 -98.44 -117.24 -9.90
CA SER A 26 -98.04 -116.86 -8.54
C SER A 26 -96.53 -116.65 -8.41
N GLN A 27 -95.73 -117.37 -9.20
CA GLN A 27 -94.27 -117.31 -9.18
C GLN A 27 -93.72 -115.99 -9.73
N VAL A 28 -94.35 -115.44 -10.78
CA VAL A 28 -93.93 -114.18 -11.41
C VAL A 28 -94.11 -112.97 -10.47
N ASN A 29 -95.21 -112.93 -9.71
CA ASN A 29 -95.51 -111.79 -8.85
C ASN A 29 -94.52 -111.64 -7.68
N ALA A 30 -93.99 -112.73 -7.13
CA ALA A 30 -93.03 -112.67 -6.03
C ALA A 30 -91.66 -112.11 -6.47
N SER A 31 -91.27 -112.38 -7.72
CA SER A 31 -90.00 -111.87 -8.28
C SER A 31 -90.00 -110.36 -8.43
N LEU A 32 -91.14 -109.76 -8.79
CA LEU A 32 -91.22 -108.34 -9.13
C LEU A 32 -91.04 -107.44 -7.91
N THR A 33 -91.57 -107.87 -6.75
CA THR A 33 -91.53 -107.10 -5.50
C THR A 33 -90.11 -106.96 -4.93
N ASN A 34 -89.26 -107.97 -5.12
CA ASN A 34 -87.87 -107.95 -4.64
C ASN A 34 -86.96 -107.01 -5.42
N SER A 35 -87.25 -106.76 -6.70
CA SER A 35 -86.42 -105.88 -7.52
C SER A 35 -86.58 -104.40 -7.16
N LEU A 36 -87.78 -104.00 -6.70
CA LEU A 36 -88.08 -102.61 -6.37
C LEU A 36 -87.36 -102.12 -5.10
N THR A 37 -87.30 -102.96 -4.06
CA THR A 37 -86.66 -102.60 -2.79
C THR A 37 -85.15 -102.43 -2.88
N MET A 38 -84.49 -103.09 -3.84
CA MET A 38 -83.05 -102.98 -4.04
C MET A 38 -82.64 -101.61 -4.63
N LEU A 39 -83.47 -101.05 -5.51
CA LEU A 39 -83.19 -99.78 -6.20
C LEU A 39 -83.19 -98.59 -5.24
N GLU A 40 -84.07 -98.57 -4.25
CA GLU A 40 -84.19 -97.46 -3.30
C GLU A 40 -82.95 -97.31 -2.39
N SER A 41 -82.29 -98.42 -2.03
CA SER A 41 -81.09 -98.39 -1.19
C SER A 41 -79.83 -97.82 -1.87
N LEU A 42 -79.73 -97.91 -3.20
CA LEU A 42 -78.56 -97.46 -3.97
C LEU A 42 -78.49 -95.94 -4.08
N SER A 43 -79.65 -95.27 -4.14
CA SER A 43 -79.74 -93.82 -4.30
C SER A 43 -79.13 -93.04 -3.13
N ALA A 44 -79.37 -93.46 -1.88
CA ALA A 44 -78.94 -92.72 -0.69
C ALA A 44 -77.41 -92.74 -0.46
N HIS A 45 -76.67 -93.70 -1.04
CA HIS A 45 -75.24 -93.86 -0.80
C HIS A 45 -74.35 -92.95 -1.69
N VAL A 46 -74.92 -92.32 -2.72
CA VAL A 46 -74.18 -91.56 -3.73
C VAL A 46 -73.98 -90.09 -3.34
N GLU A 47 -74.94 -89.45 -2.66
CA GLU A 47 -74.87 -88.01 -2.34
C GLU A 47 -73.78 -87.63 -1.33
N LEU A 48 -73.51 -88.47 -0.32
CA LEU A 48 -72.53 -88.21 0.74
C LEU A 48 -71.05 -88.12 0.28
N LYS A 49 -70.73 -88.55 -0.96
CA LYS A 49 -69.35 -88.61 -1.46
C LYS A 49 -68.89 -87.39 -2.27
N LEU A 50 -69.73 -86.37 -2.50
CA LEU A 50 -69.40 -85.26 -3.41
C LEU A 50 -68.62 -84.09 -2.76
N ASP A 51 -68.79 -83.80 -1.46
CA ASP A 51 -68.17 -82.61 -0.83
C ASP A 51 -66.66 -82.74 -0.61
N LYS A 52 -66.17 -83.94 -0.26
CA LYS A 52 -64.73 -84.20 -0.13
C LYS A 52 -64.02 -84.01 -1.48
N SER A 53 -64.62 -84.49 -2.55
CA SER A 53 -64.10 -84.30 -3.91
C SER A 53 -64.01 -82.83 -4.31
N ARG A 54 -64.91 -81.96 -3.84
CA ARG A 54 -64.86 -80.51 -4.12
C ARG A 54 -63.69 -79.83 -3.41
N ALA A 55 -63.41 -80.18 -2.15
CA ALA A 55 -62.27 -79.66 -1.41
C ALA A 55 -60.93 -80.08 -2.05
N ASP A 56 -60.82 -81.36 -2.43
CA ASP A 56 -59.65 -81.89 -3.13
C ASP A 56 -59.40 -81.17 -4.47
N ILE A 57 -60.47 -80.86 -5.23
CA ILE A 57 -60.37 -80.08 -6.48
C ILE A 57 -59.84 -78.66 -6.22
N ALA A 58 -60.29 -77.99 -5.16
CA ALA A 58 -59.83 -76.66 -4.80
C ALA A 58 -58.33 -76.66 -4.42
N GLU A 59 -57.88 -77.65 -3.63
CA GLU A 59 -56.46 -77.81 -3.28
C GLU A 59 -55.58 -78.13 -4.49
N MET A 60 -56.08 -78.97 -5.41
CA MET A 60 -55.39 -79.22 -6.69
C MET A 60 -55.30 -77.95 -7.54
N SER A 61 -56.32 -77.09 -7.53
CA SER A 61 -56.29 -75.82 -8.28
C SER A 61 -55.26 -74.83 -7.71
N LEU A 62 -55.17 -74.71 -6.38
CA LEU A 62 -54.15 -73.91 -5.70
C LEU A 62 -52.74 -74.46 -5.96
N SER A 63 -52.57 -75.78 -5.93
CA SER A 63 -51.30 -76.45 -6.23
C SER A 63 -50.88 -76.23 -7.68
N ARG A 64 -51.85 -76.23 -8.61
CA ARG A 64 -51.64 -75.89 -10.02
C ARG A 64 -51.18 -74.44 -10.19
N GLU A 65 -51.79 -73.47 -9.52
CA GLU A 65 -51.34 -72.07 -9.57
C GLU A 65 -49.91 -71.89 -9.05
N LYS A 66 -49.57 -72.55 -7.94
CA LYS A 66 -48.19 -72.57 -7.42
C LYS A 66 -47.21 -73.18 -8.43
N LEU A 67 -47.59 -74.28 -9.08
CA LEU A 67 -46.79 -74.90 -10.13
C LEU A 67 -46.58 -73.99 -11.33
N LEU A 68 -47.61 -73.27 -11.78
CA LEU A 68 -47.51 -72.30 -12.87
C LEU A 68 -46.56 -71.14 -12.51
N LEU A 69 -46.62 -70.65 -11.26
CA LEU A 69 -45.71 -69.60 -10.78
C LEU A 69 -44.26 -70.11 -10.66
N CYS A 70 -44.05 -71.35 -10.23
CA CYS A 70 -42.73 -71.99 -10.25
C CYS A 70 -42.21 -72.17 -11.68
N GLN A 71 -43.05 -72.60 -12.63
CA GLN A 71 -42.68 -72.70 -14.04
C GLN A 71 -42.28 -71.35 -14.62
N ALA A 72 -43.02 -70.28 -14.31
CA ALA A 72 -42.66 -68.93 -14.73
C ALA A 72 -41.31 -68.46 -14.15
N LYS A 73 -41.01 -68.81 -12.89
CA LYS A 73 -39.70 -68.52 -12.26
C LYS A 73 -38.56 -69.33 -12.90
N VAL A 74 -38.79 -70.60 -13.20
CA VAL A 74 -37.80 -71.45 -13.89
C VAL A 74 -37.52 -70.92 -15.30
N ALA A 75 -38.57 -70.58 -16.05
CA ALA A 75 -38.40 -69.98 -17.39
C ALA A 75 -37.59 -68.68 -17.35
N ARG A 76 -37.84 -67.79 -16.37
CA ARG A 76 -37.03 -66.58 -16.18
C ARG A 76 -35.58 -66.90 -15.80
N ALA A 77 -35.35 -67.87 -14.92
CA ALA A 77 -33.99 -68.27 -14.56
C ALA A 77 -33.24 -68.92 -15.74
N GLU A 78 -33.93 -69.66 -16.61
CA GLU A 78 -33.37 -70.21 -17.85
C GLU A 78 -33.01 -69.10 -18.84
N GLU A 79 -33.84 -68.06 -18.95
CA GLU A 79 -33.59 -66.86 -19.76
C GLU A 79 -32.38 -66.06 -19.23
N GLU A 80 -32.33 -65.80 -17.92
CA GLU A 80 -31.19 -65.16 -17.24
C GLU A 80 -29.90 -65.96 -17.41
N LEU A 81 -29.96 -67.29 -17.33
CA LEU A 81 -28.81 -68.18 -17.54
C LEU A 81 -28.35 -68.16 -19.00
N ALA A 82 -29.28 -68.15 -19.97
CA ALA A 82 -28.96 -68.03 -21.38
C ALA A 82 -28.23 -66.70 -21.67
N GLN A 83 -28.77 -65.59 -21.15
CA GLN A 83 -28.15 -64.27 -21.27
C GLN A 83 -26.77 -64.21 -20.59
N SER A 84 -26.63 -64.78 -19.40
CA SER A 84 -25.33 -64.88 -18.71
C SER A 84 -24.31 -65.69 -19.52
N ASN A 85 -24.72 -66.77 -20.18
CA ASN A 85 -23.83 -67.58 -21.01
C ASN A 85 -23.39 -66.82 -22.28
N GLU A 86 -24.26 -66.02 -22.87
CA GLU A 86 -23.89 -65.12 -23.98
C GLU A 86 -22.89 -64.05 -23.53
N ASN A 87 -23.12 -63.43 -22.37
CA ASN A 87 -22.20 -62.46 -21.79
C ASN A 87 -20.82 -63.07 -21.50
N VAL A 88 -20.74 -64.29 -20.96
CA VAL A 88 -19.47 -64.99 -20.74
C VAL A 88 -18.75 -65.28 -22.07
N LYS A 89 -19.48 -65.71 -23.10
CA LYS A 89 -18.89 -65.91 -24.43
C LYS A 89 -18.34 -64.61 -24.99
N PHE A 90 -19.09 -63.52 -24.89
CA PHE A 90 -18.65 -62.19 -25.30
C PHE A 90 -17.37 -61.76 -24.57
N LEU A 91 -17.34 -61.86 -23.24
CA LEU A 91 -16.15 -61.56 -22.44
C LEU A 91 -14.94 -62.42 -22.82
N SER A 92 -15.14 -63.71 -23.04
CA SER A 92 -14.05 -64.61 -23.44
C SER A 92 -13.46 -64.24 -24.81
N SER A 93 -14.32 -63.80 -25.74
CA SER A 93 -13.92 -63.30 -27.06
C SER A 93 -13.15 -61.98 -26.93
N PHE A 94 -13.66 -61.06 -26.11
CA PHE A 94 -13.05 -59.78 -25.81
C PHE A 94 -11.64 -59.95 -25.20
N VAL A 95 -11.49 -60.77 -24.16
CA VAL A 95 -10.18 -61.07 -23.53
C VAL A 95 -9.20 -61.69 -24.54
N SER A 96 -9.67 -62.58 -25.40
CA SER A 96 -8.85 -63.21 -26.44
C SER A 96 -8.42 -62.23 -27.54
N MET A 97 -9.29 -61.27 -27.88
CA MET A 97 -8.99 -60.18 -28.80
C MET A 97 -7.99 -59.22 -28.17
N LEU A 98 -8.23 -58.77 -26.94
CA LEU A 98 -7.36 -57.88 -26.16
C LEU A 98 -5.93 -58.45 -26.09
N ARG A 99 -5.77 -59.72 -25.72
CA ARG A 99 -4.45 -60.38 -25.69
C ARG A 99 -3.75 -60.36 -27.05
N ARG A 100 -4.46 -60.66 -28.14
CA ARG A 100 -3.87 -60.64 -29.50
C ARG A 100 -3.47 -59.23 -29.90
N GLN A 101 -4.29 -58.23 -29.59
CA GLN A 101 -4.03 -56.84 -29.93
C GLN A 101 -2.89 -56.25 -29.10
N ILE A 102 -2.75 -56.59 -27.81
CA ILE A 102 -1.57 -56.23 -27.00
C ILE A 102 -0.28 -56.83 -27.57
N MET A 103 -0.31 -58.09 -27.99
CA MET A 103 0.86 -58.71 -28.64
C MET A 103 1.20 -58.05 -29.98
N ALA A 104 0.20 -57.58 -30.73
CA ALA A 104 0.42 -56.81 -31.94
C ALA A 104 0.98 -55.41 -31.65
N LEU A 105 0.48 -54.74 -30.61
CA LEU A 105 0.93 -53.45 -30.13
C LEU A 105 2.41 -53.48 -29.76
N ALA A 106 2.83 -54.43 -28.92
CA ALA A 106 4.24 -54.58 -28.54
C ALA A 106 5.17 -54.81 -29.75
N ARG A 107 4.71 -55.50 -30.79
CA ARG A 107 5.49 -55.69 -32.03
C ARG A 107 5.59 -54.42 -32.87
N LEU A 108 4.54 -53.62 -32.92
CA LEU A 108 4.54 -52.34 -33.64
C LEU A 108 5.38 -51.29 -32.90
N GLU A 109 5.29 -51.25 -31.58
CA GLU A 109 6.15 -50.45 -30.69
C GLU A 109 7.63 -50.74 -30.96
N GLN A 110 8.04 -52.02 -30.97
CA GLN A 110 9.42 -52.43 -31.28
C GLN A 110 9.91 -52.04 -32.67
N ARG A 111 8.99 -51.79 -33.62
CA ARG A 111 9.29 -51.39 -35.00
C ARG A 111 9.20 -49.88 -35.22
N GLY A 112 8.87 -49.09 -34.19
CA GLY A 112 8.68 -47.65 -34.31
C GLY A 112 7.41 -47.25 -35.10
N LEU A 113 6.45 -48.16 -35.27
CA LEU A 113 5.21 -47.92 -36.01
C LEU A 113 4.10 -47.41 -35.07
N TYR A 114 4.31 -46.23 -34.49
CA TYR A 114 3.47 -45.68 -33.42
C TYR A 114 2.04 -45.35 -33.85
N ASP A 115 1.84 -44.79 -35.05
CA ASP A 115 0.50 -44.45 -35.54
C ASP A 115 -0.35 -45.70 -35.75
N SER A 116 0.24 -46.74 -36.36
CA SER A 116 -0.42 -48.05 -36.51
C SER A 116 -0.72 -48.71 -35.16
N ALA A 117 0.12 -48.49 -34.14
CA ALA A 117 -0.13 -48.99 -32.78
C ALA A 117 -1.28 -48.20 -32.09
N SER A 118 -1.35 -46.88 -32.32
CA SER A 118 -2.44 -46.03 -31.85
C SER A 118 -3.80 -46.43 -32.45
N ASP A 119 -3.83 -46.79 -33.73
CA ASP A 119 -5.05 -47.27 -34.39
C ASP A 119 -5.57 -48.59 -33.79
N ILE A 120 -4.67 -49.49 -33.36
CA ILE A 120 -5.06 -50.69 -32.62
C ILE A 120 -5.71 -50.30 -31.28
N LEU A 121 -5.12 -49.37 -30.52
CA LEU A 121 -5.70 -48.93 -29.24
C LEU A 121 -7.07 -48.25 -29.40
N ARG A 122 -7.25 -47.44 -30.45
CA ARG A 122 -8.55 -46.85 -30.78
C ARG A 122 -9.59 -47.93 -31.12
N SER A 123 -9.19 -48.97 -31.83
CA SER A 123 -10.07 -50.11 -32.09
C SER A 123 -10.41 -50.86 -30.79
N MET A 124 -9.47 -51.05 -29.88
CA MET A 124 -9.74 -51.67 -28.57
C MET A 124 -10.76 -50.87 -27.76
N GLU A 125 -10.66 -49.54 -27.79
CA GLU A 125 -11.52 -48.63 -27.05
C GLU A 125 -13.00 -48.75 -27.46
N SER A 126 -13.27 -48.86 -28.77
CA SER A 126 -14.65 -49.06 -29.24
C SER A 126 -15.25 -50.37 -28.69
N HIS A 127 -14.47 -51.44 -28.62
CA HIS A 127 -14.92 -52.73 -28.09
C HIS A 127 -15.07 -52.71 -26.55
N CYS A 128 -14.29 -51.89 -25.83
CA CYS A 128 -14.50 -51.68 -24.39
C CYS A 128 -15.83 -50.96 -24.10
N LEU A 129 -16.26 -50.04 -24.97
CA LEU A 129 -17.51 -49.30 -24.81
C LEU A 129 -18.76 -50.17 -25.07
N GLU A 130 -18.63 -51.26 -25.82
CA GLU A 130 -19.69 -52.25 -26.06
C GLU A 130 -19.99 -53.12 -24.82
N ILE A 131 -19.15 -53.09 -23.78
CA ILE A 131 -19.41 -53.77 -22.51
C ILE A 131 -20.48 -52.99 -21.71
N GLU A 132 -21.66 -53.58 -21.58
CA GLU A 132 -22.82 -53.01 -20.87
C GLU A 132 -22.58 -52.82 -19.34
N ALA A 133 -23.35 -51.90 -18.75
CA ALA A 133 -22.93 -51.07 -17.61
C ALA A 133 -23.08 -51.64 -16.18
N GLU A 134 -23.46 -52.90 -15.94
CA GLU A 134 -23.38 -53.49 -14.58
C GLU A 134 -22.58 -54.80 -14.52
N TRP A 135 -22.83 -55.75 -15.44
CA TRP A 135 -22.20 -57.08 -15.38
C TRP A 135 -20.72 -57.10 -15.80
N GLY A 136 -20.32 -56.20 -16.69
CA GLY A 136 -18.95 -56.13 -17.21
C GLY A 136 -18.13 -54.96 -16.67
N LYS A 137 -18.69 -54.21 -15.72
CA LYS A 137 -18.13 -52.94 -15.24
C LYS A 137 -16.65 -53.03 -14.80
N PRO A 138 -16.22 -54.00 -13.97
CA PRO A 138 -14.81 -54.08 -13.55
C PRO A 138 -13.84 -54.37 -14.70
N ILE A 139 -14.26 -55.19 -15.67
CA ILE A 139 -13.45 -55.55 -16.84
C ILE A 139 -13.35 -54.36 -17.80
N ARG A 140 -14.46 -53.63 -17.96
CA ARG A 140 -14.49 -52.40 -18.73
C ARG A 140 -13.60 -51.33 -18.12
N GLU A 141 -13.68 -51.11 -16.80
CA GLU A 141 -12.85 -50.13 -16.09
C GLU A 141 -11.35 -50.46 -16.24
N LEU A 142 -10.95 -51.72 -16.03
CA LEU A 142 -9.58 -52.17 -16.25
C LEU A 142 -9.13 -52.05 -17.72
N GLY A 143 -10.02 -52.38 -18.66
CA GLY A 143 -9.74 -52.28 -20.09
C GLY A 143 -9.56 -50.84 -20.57
N VAL A 144 -10.41 -49.93 -20.10
CA VAL A 144 -10.31 -48.48 -20.39
C VAL A 144 -9.04 -47.91 -19.80
N GLU A 145 -8.72 -48.23 -18.54
CA GLU A 145 -7.47 -47.79 -17.90
C GLU A 145 -6.25 -48.31 -18.65
N HIS A 146 -6.21 -49.60 -18.99
CA HIS A 146 -5.09 -50.19 -19.72
C HIS A 146 -4.89 -49.50 -21.09
N ILE A 147 -5.97 -49.28 -21.84
CA ILE A 147 -5.88 -48.59 -23.13
C ILE A 147 -5.34 -47.17 -22.95
N ALA A 148 -5.84 -46.43 -21.95
CA ALA A 148 -5.37 -45.08 -21.67
C ALA A 148 -3.88 -45.05 -21.28
N TYR A 149 -3.43 -45.98 -20.45
CA TYR A 149 -2.03 -46.16 -20.08
C TYR A 149 -1.14 -46.43 -21.30
N GLU A 150 -1.50 -47.40 -22.15
CA GLU A 150 -0.71 -47.72 -23.35
C GLU A 150 -0.74 -46.59 -24.39
N LYS A 151 -1.85 -45.84 -24.48
CA LYS A 151 -1.93 -44.63 -25.33
C LYS A 151 -0.91 -43.59 -24.87
N ALA A 152 -0.88 -43.28 -23.57
CA ALA A 152 0.06 -42.33 -23.00
C ALA A 152 1.51 -42.77 -23.20
N LYS A 153 1.81 -44.05 -22.93
CA LYS A 153 3.13 -44.64 -23.16
C LYS A 153 3.56 -44.54 -24.63
N LEU A 154 2.70 -44.90 -25.58
CA LEU A 154 3.01 -44.79 -27.00
C LEU A 154 3.21 -43.34 -27.45
N ALA A 155 2.43 -42.40 -26.92
CA ALA A 155 2.61 -40.98 -27.21
C ALA A 155 4.00 -40.50 -26.76
N LEU A 156 4.42 -40.83 -25.53
CA LEU A 156 5.76 -40.49 -25.02
C LEU A 156 6.88 -41.14 -25.85
N LEU A 157 6.73 -42.41 -26.22
CA LEU A 157 7.69 -43.10 -27.07
C LEU A 157 7.79 -42.47 -28.46
N ARG A 158 6.67 -42.01 -29.03
CA ARG A 158 6.66 -41.27 -30.29
C ARG A 158 7.39 -39.94 -30.15
N CYS A 159 7.13 -39.18 -29.08
CA CYS A 159 7.83 -37.91 -28.80
C CYS A 159 9.35 -38.13 -28.73
N ARG A 160 9.77 -39.17 -28.03
CA ARG A 160 11.18 -39.58 -27.95
C ARG A 160 11.76 -39.91 -29.31
N HIS A 161 11.07 -40.75 -30.07
CA HIS A 161 11.54 -41.18 -31.38
C HIS A 161 11.69 -39.99 -32.33
N ASN A 162 10.70 -39.08 -32.35
CA ASN A 162 10.76 -37.84 -33.14
C ASN A 162 12.03 -37.05 -32.83
N ALA A 163 12.37 -36.90 -31.55
CA ALA A 163 13.59 -36.22 -31.14
C ALA A 163 14.87 -36.93 -31.61
N GLU A 164 14.92 -38.26 -31.52
CA GLU A 164 16.06 -39.06 -31.97
C GLU A 164 16.32 -38.92 -33.49
N ILE A 165 15.27 -38.68 -34.29
CA ILE A 165 15.35 -38.51 -35.75
C ILE A 165 15.36 -37.04 -36.20
N GLY A 166 15.42 -36.09 -35.28
CA GLY A 166 15.49 -34.65 -35.57
C GLY A 166 14.16 -34.02 -36.02
N LEU A 167 13.03 -34.68 -35.76
CA LEU A 167 11.70 -34.09 -35.89
C LEU A 167 11.30 -33.36 -34.59
N PRO A 168 10.35 -32.42 -34.63
CA PRO A 168 9.77 -31.84 -33.43
C PRO A 168 9.20 -32.93 -32.51
N TYR A 169 9.49 -32.87 -31.20
CA TYR A 169 9.02 -33.84 -30.20
C TYR A 169 7.50 -34.09 -30.30
N CYS A 170 6.73 -33.15 -29.78
CA CYS A 170 5.28 -33.00 -29.80
C CYS A 170 4.96 -31.51 -29.66
N GLY A 171 3.74 -31.10 -30.03
CA GLY A 171 3.30 -29.71 -29.81
C GLY A 171 3.06 -29.42 -28.33
N GLU A 172 3.12 -28.15 -27.92
CA GLU A 172 2.85 -27.73 -26.53
C GLU A 172 1.48 -28.23 -26.03
N ALA A 173 0.42 -28.00 -26.81
CA ALA A 173 -0.93 -28.46 -26.47
C ALA A 173 -1.03 -30.00 -26.34
N GLU A 174 -0.23 -30.74 -27.10
CA GLU A 174 -0.18 -32.20 -27.00
C GLU A 174 0.57 -32.64 -25.74
N ALA A 175 1.66 -31.96 -25.38
CA ALA A 175 2.41 -32.22 -24.15
C ALA A 175 1.60 -31.88 -22.89
N ASP A 176 0.81 -30.81 -22.93
CA ASP A 176 -0.10 -30.41 -21.85
C ASP A 176 -1.20 -31.44 -21.63
N ALA A 177 -1.92 -31.78 -22.71
CA ALA A 177 -2.96 -32.81 -22.65
C ALA A 177 -2.39 -34.14 -22.16
N LEU A 178 -1.20 -34.53 -22.63
CA LEU A 178 -0.56 -35.76 -22.21
C LEU A 178 -0.18 -35.75 -20.72
N PHE A 179 0.32 -34.63 -20.20
CA PHE A 179 0.66 -34.51 -18.78
C PHE A 179 -0.59 -34.58 -17.88
N GLU A 180 -1.67 -33.90 -18.27
CA GLU A 180 -2.96 -33.94 -17.57
C GLU A 180 -3.59 -35.34 -17.63
N ASP A 181 -3.67 -35.93 -18.82
CA ASP A 181 -4.22 -37.27 -19.05
C ASP A 181 -3.49 -38.31 -18.20
N ILE A 182 -2.15 -38.26 -18.13
CA ILE A 182 -1.37 -39.15 -17.28
C ILE A 182 -1.63 -38.84 -15.80
N GLY A 183 -1.77 -37.57 -15.43
CA GLY A 183 -2.09 -37.14 -14.07
C GLY A 183 -3.40 -37.73 -13.55
N ASP A 184 -4.38 -37.87 -14.43
CA ASP A 184 -5.72 -38.40 -14.13
C ASP A 184 -5.84 -39.93 -14.25
N LEU A 185 -4.81 -40.63 -14.75
CA LEU A 185 -4.84 -42.08 -14.87
C LEU A 185 -5.10 -42.75 -13.51
N PRO A 186 -6.13 -43.62 -13.39
CA PRO A 186 -6.30 -44.46 -12.21
C PRO A 186 -5.18 -45.51 -12.14
N THR A 187 -5.00 -46.19 -11.00
CA THR A 187 -3.90 -47.17 -10.79
C THR A 187 -4.41 -48.57 -10.47
N ALA A 188 -5.50 -49.01 -11.12
CA ALA A 188 -6.04 -50.37 -10.92
C ALA A 188 -5.36 -51.41 -11.82
N TYR A 189 -4.88 -50.99 -13.00
CA TYR A 189 -4.15 -51.80 -13.98
C TYR A 189 -2.63 -51.73 -13.78
N HIS A 190 -2.11 -50.56 -13.43
CA HIS A 190 -0.68 -50.29 -13.29
C HIS A 190 -0.33 -49.76 -11.90
N SER A 191 0.95 -49.85 -11.52
CA SER A 191 1.42 -49.35 -10.24
C SER A 191 1.55 -47.82 -10.23
N ALA A 192 1.39 -47.21 -9.05
CA ALA A 192 1.65 -45.77 -8.87
C ALA A 192 3.05 -45.36 -9.34
N ARG A 193 4.04 -46.25 -9.19
CA ARG A 193 5.41 -46.02 -9.66
C ARG A 193 5.51 -45.97 -11.19
N GLU A 194 4.75 -46.79 -11.91
CA GLU A 194 4.71 -46.74 -13.38
C GLU A 194 4.03 -45.46 -13.86
N LYS A 195 2.98 -45.02 -13.17
CA LYS A 195 2.34 -43.71 -13.42
C LYS A 195 3.33 -42.56 -13.21
N GLU A 196 4.04 -42.56 -12.09
CA GLU A 196 5.08 -41.57 -11.77
C GLU A 196 6.19 -41.54 -12.82
N ALA A 197 6.60 -42.70 -13.35
CA ALA A 197 7.60 -42.76 -14.42
C ALA A 197 7.10 -42.12 -15.73
N LEU A 198 5.83 -42.33 -16.09
CA LEU A 198 5.21 -41.66 -17.25
C LEU A 198 5.08 -40.15 -17.02
N LEU A 199 4.69 -39.73 -15.80
CA LEU A 199 4.59 -38.31 -15.43
C LEU A 199 5.94 -37.61 -15.49
N ASP A 200 7.00 -38.22 -14.96
CA ASP A 200 8.37 -37.68 -15.02
C ASP A 200 8.85 -37.56 -16.48
N GLU A 201 8.54 -38.55 -17.32
CA GLU A 201 8.87 -38.49 -18.74
C GLU A 201 8.06 -37.41 -19.49
N ALA A 202 6.78 -37.23 -19.19
CA ALA A 202 5.96 -36.15 -19.74
C ALA A 202 6.46 -34.77 -19.29
N ALA A 203 6.79 -34.62 -17.99
CA ALA A 203 7.35 -33.39 -17.45
C ALA A 203 8.66 -33.00 -18.12
N ARG A 204 9.53 -33.97 -18.40
CA ARG A 204 10.77 -33.75 -19.15
C ARG A 204 10.52 -33.15 -20.53
N TYR A 205 9.51 -33.61 -21.26
CA TYR A 205 9.17 -33.04 -22.56
C TYR A 205 8.59 -31.63 -22.42
N LYS A 206 7.72 -31.38 -21.43
CA LYS A 206 7.24 -30.03 -21.13
C LYS A 206 8.39 -29.07 -20.80
N LEU A 207 9.32 -29.47 -19.94
CA LEU A 207 10.52 -28.68 -19.62
C LEU A 207 11.39 -28.42 -20.85
N PHE A 208 11.51 -29.39 -21.75
CA PHE A 208 12.22 -29.20 -23.02
C PHE A 208 11.53 -28.17 -23.92
N LEU A 209 10.21 -28.25 -24.06
CA LEU A 209 9.42 -27.30 -24.85
C LEU A 209 9.47 -25.89 -24.26
N LEU A 210 9.35 -25.75 -22.94
CA LEU A 210 9.54 -24.48 -22.23
C LEU A 210 10.92 -23.87 -22.52
N ASN A 211 11.97 -24.69 -22.49
CA ASN A 211 13.32 -24.23 -22.80
C ASN A 211 13.47 -23.79 -24.26
N ALA A 212 12.84 -24.50 -25.19
CA ALA A 212 12.83 -24.14 -26.60
C ALA A 212 12.03 -22.86 -26.87
N ARG A 213 10.89 -22.67 -26.19
CA ARG A 213 10.07 -21.46 -26.24
C ARG A 213 10.89 -20.25 -25.82
N GLU A 214 11.50 -20.29 -24.65
CA GLU A 214 12.35 -19.19 -24.15
C GLU A 214 13.54 -18.93 -25.09
N SER A 215 14.18 -19.98 -25.60
CA SER A 215 15.31 -19.84 -26.53
C SER A 215 14.95 -19.29 -27.91
N SER A 216 13.65 -19.18 -28.24
CA SER A 216 13.17 -18.77 -29.57
C SER A 216 12.23 -17.56 -29.55
N SER A 217 11.76 -17.14 -28.38
CA SER A 217 10.92 -15.96 -28.20
C SER A 217 11.71 -14.67 -28.28
N ALA A 218 10.99 -13.58 -28.56
CA ALA A 218 11.53 -12.25 -28.35
C ALA A 218 11.70 -12.01 -26.85
N HIS A 219 12.87 -11.54 -26.45
CA HIS A 219 13.23 -11.21 -25.07
C HIS A 219 12.19 -10.27 -24.40
N ASP A 220 11.29 -10.82 -23.61
CA ASP A 220 10.23 -10.07 -22.93
C ASP A 220 9.88 -10.63 -21.53
N PRO A 221 9.48 -9.78 -20.59
CA PRO A 221 9.25 -10.19 -19.20
C PRO A 221 7.98 -11.02 -19.01
N ASP A 222 6.99 -10.90 -19.90
CA ASP A 222 5.73 -11.64 -19.78
C ASP A 222 5.94 -13.11 -20.18
N THR A 223 6.72 -13.35 -21.24
CA THR A 223 7.11 -14.70 -21.68
C THR A 223 7.96 -15.38 -20.61
N LEU A 224 8.99 -14.71 -20.08
CA LEU A 224 9.83 -15.24 -19.00
C LEU A 224 8.99 -15.56 -17.75
N GLY A 225 8.08 -14.66 -17.38
CA GLY A 225 7.16 -14.87 -16.25
C GLY A 225 6.25 -16.09 -16.44
N ALA A 226 5.72 -16.30 -17.65
CA ALA A 226 4.93 -17.48 -17.98
C ALA A 226 5.76 -18.77 -17.87
N VAL A 227 6.99 -18.78 -18.40
CA VAL A 227 7.90 -19.93 -18.33
C VAL A 227 8.28 -20.28 -16.89
N ILE A 228 8.58 -19.27 -16.06
CA ILE A 228 8.84 -19.47 -14.62
C ILE A 228 7.63 -20.06 -13.92
N ALA A 229 6.43 -19.53 -14.17
CA ALA A 229 5.20 -20.00 -13.56
C ALA A 229 4.87 -21.46 -13.96
N GLU A 230 4.96 -21.78 -15.25
CA GLU A 230 4.71 -23.14 -15.76
C GLU A 230 5.75 -24.14 -15.21
N ARG A 231 7.04 -23.75 -15.14
CA ARG A 231 8.09 -24.54 -14.45
C ARG A 231 7.71 -24.78 -12.99
N GLY A 232 7.31 -23.75 -12.26
CA GLY A 232 6.92 -23.85 -10.84
C GLY A 232 5.75 -24.82 -10.63
N GLN A 233 4.74 -24.77 -11.50
CA GLN A 233 3.60 -25.71 -11.47
C GLN A 233 4.05 -27.16 -11.70
N LEU A 234 4.91 -27.40 -12.69
CA LEU A 234 5.44 -28.73 -12.99
C LEU A 234 6.24 -29.31 -11.82
N LEU A 235 7.12 -28.51 -11.21
CA LEU A 235 7.93 -28.94 -10.08
C LEU A 235 7.10 -29.18 -8.81
N THR A 236 6.00 -28.45 -8.64
CA THR A 236 5.05 -28.68 -7.54
C THR A 236 4.28 -30.00 -7.73
N ALA A 237 3.91 -30.33 -8.97
CA ALA A 237 3.24 -31.58 -9.30
C ALA A 237 4.18 -32.80 -9.17
N LEU A 238 5.48 -32.63 -9.41
CA LEU A 238 6.50 -33.68 -9.36
C LEU A 238 7.69 -33.30 -8.47
N PRO A 239 7.57 -33.50 -7.15
CA PRO A 239 8.63 -33.10 -6.20
C PRO A 239 9.90 -33.96 -6.31
N ALA A 240 9.82 -35.16 -6.91
CA ALA A 240 10.95 -36.06 -7.11
C ALA A 240 11.18 -36.29 -8.60
N LEU A 241 12.20 -35.61 -9.16
CA LEU A 241 12.59 -35.75 -10.56
C LEU A 241 13.56 -36.91 -10.76
N SER A 242 13.44 -37.61 -11.90
CA SER A 242 14.48 -38.53 -12.34
C SER A 242 15.77 -37.78 -12.70
N ALA A 243 16.90 -38.48 -12.72
CA ALA A 243 18.19 -37.90 -13.08
C ALA A 243 18.18 -37.27 -14.49
N GLN A 244 17.40 -37.81 -15.43
CA GLN A 244 17.30 -37.29 -16.79
C GLN A 244 16.48 -36.01 -16.83
N THR A 245 15.35 -35.98 -16.11
CA THR A 245 14.47 -34.80 -16.02
C THR A 245 15.14 -33.65 -15.27
N ALA A 246 15.87 -33.96 -14.20
CA ALA A 246 16.68 -32.98 -13.46
C ALA A 246 17.77 -32.31 -14.30
N LEU A 247 18.34 -33.01 -15.30
CA LEU A 247 19.31 -32.39 -16.23
C LEU A 247 18.64 -31.36 -17.15
N VAL A 248 17.44 -31.66 -17.64
CA VAL A 248 16.66 -30.73 -18.49
C VAL A 248 16.17 -29.54 -17.67
N GLU A 249 15.67 -29.79 -16.46
CA GLU A 249 15.28 -28.74 -15.50
C GLU A 249 16.46 -27.79 -15.21
N LYS A 250 17.66 -28.34 -14.99
CA LYS A 250 18.86 -27.53 -14.78
C LYS A 250 19.23 -26.70 -16.01
N ALA A 251 19.06 -27.24 -17.21
CA ALA A 251 19.29 -26.50 -18.45
C ALA A 251 18.29 -25.35 -18.60
N LEU A 252 16.99 -25.60 -18.39
CA LEU A 252 15.95 -24.57 -18.40
C LEU A 252 16.21 -23.49 -17.34
N SER A 253 16.58 -23.89 -16.11
CA SER A 253 16.93 -22.94 -15.04
C SER A 253 18.06 -22.02 -15.45
N LYS A 254 19.08 -22.55 -16.14
CA LYS A 254 20.17 -21.73 -16.68
C LYS A 254 19.65 -20.74 -17.71
N THR A 255 18.83 -21.17 -18.67
CA THR A 255 18.23 -20.29 -19.68
C THR A 255 17.41 -19.17 -19.03
N ILE A 256 16.58 -19.49 -18.03
CA ILE A 256 15.79 -18.50 -17.26
C ILE A 256 16.71 -17.45 -16.61
N ILE A 257 17.83 -17.88 -16.00
CA ILE A 257 18.79 -16.98 -15.35
C ILE A 257 19.50 -16.10 -16.38
N ASP A 258 19.93 -16.68 -17.49
CA ASP A 258 20.61 -15.96 -18.56
C ASP A 258 19.66 -14.91 -19.15
N GLU A 259 18.43 -15.29 -19.49
CA GLU A 259 17.38 -14.38 -19.99
C GLU A 259 17.04 -13.28 -18.98
N TYR A 260 16.81 -13.63 -17.71
CA TYR A 260 16.53 -12.63 -16.68
C TYR A 260 17.62 -11.58 -16.59
N ASN A 261 18.88 -12.00 -16.64
CA ASN A 261 20.02 -11.09 -16.59
C ASN A 261 20.13 -10.23 -17.87
N GLU A 262 19.83 -10.79 -19.03
CA GLU A 262 19.75 -10.05 -20.29
C GLU A 262 18.62 -9.02 -20.27
N LEU A 263 17.40 -9.37 -19.84
CA LEU A 263 16.29 -8.44 -19.68
C LEU A 263 16.55 -7.37 -18.63
N ALA A 264 17.19 -7.76 -17.52
CA ALA A 264 17.58 -6.83 -16.47
C ALA A 264 18.55 -5.77 -17.01
N ALA A 265 19.56 -6.17 -17.77
CA ALA A 265 20.50 -5.26 -18.42
C ALA A 265 19.82 -4.45 -19.54
N LEU A 266 18.99 -5.07 -20.38
CA LEU A 266 18.29 -4.39 -21.47
C LEU A 266 17.39 -3.28 -20.94
N TYR A 267 16.47 -3.59 -20.02
CA TYR A 267 15.47 -2.61 -19.58
C TYR A 267 15.95 -1.63 -18.51
N PHE A 268 17.08 -1.91 -17.87
CA PHE A 268 17.70 -0.98 -16.91
C PHE A 268 18.81 -0.15 -17.54
N ASP A 269 19.65 -0.75 -18.37
CA ASP A 269 20.86 -0.14 -18.92
C ASP A 269 20.68 0.39 -20.35
N GLU A 270 20.35 -0.49 -21.29
CA GLU A 270 20.45 -0.25 -22.73
C GLU A 270 19.23 0.50 -23.30
N GLU A 271 18.03 0.02 -22.96
CA GLU A 271 16.73 0.59 -23.34
C GLU A 271 15.89 0.89 -22.07
N PRO A 272 16.22 1.95 -21.30
CA PRO A 272 15.62 2.19 -20.00
C PRO A 272 14.09 2.33 -20.07
N ASN A 273 13.37 1.35 -19.52
CA ASN A 273 11.91 1.36 -19.41
C ASN A 273 11.47 0.89 -18.02
N ILE A 274 10.88 1.79 -17.25
CA ILE A 274 10.56 1.52 -15.84
C ILE A 274 9.50 0.45 -15.67
N ASP A 275 8.50 0.40 -16.55
CA ASP A 275 7.39 -0.55 -16.43
C ASP A 275 7.88 -1.97 -16.73
N LYS A 276 8.73 -2.11 -17.76
CA LYS A 276 9.37 -3.39 -18.10
C LYS A 276 10.42 -3.81 -17.08
N ALA A 277 11.23 -2.89 -16.58
CA ALA A 277 12.20 -3.15 -15.52
C ALA A 277 11.52 -3.61 -14.22
N LEU A 278 10.36 -3.02 -13.88
CA LEU A 278 9.54 -3.45 -12.75
C LEU A 278 8.93 -4.84 -12.97
N ALA A 279 8.50 -5.15 -14.20
CA ALA A 279 8.01 -6.50 -14.54
C ALA A 279 9.12 -7.54 -14.36
N VAL A 280 10.34 -7.28 -14.83
CA VAL A 280 11.50 -8.15 -14.57
C VAL A 280 11.78 -8.24 -13.06
N PHE A 281 11.79 -7.12 -12.34
CA PHE A 281 12.05 -7.12 -10.90
C PHE A 281 11.03 -7.94 -10.10
N ALA A 282 9.78 -8.02 -10.55
CA ALA A 282 8.75 -8.85 -9.91
C ALA A 282 9.06 -10.36 -9.98
N LEU A 283 9.84 -10.81 -10.97
CA LEU A 283 10.25 -12.21 -11.14
C LEU A 283 11.47 -12.59 -10.29
N ARG A 284 12.07 -11.62 -9.60
CA ARG A 284 13.32 -11.79 -8.84
C ARG A 284 13.22 -12.89 -7.79
N ASP A 285 12.10 -12.98 -7.09
CA ASP A 285 11.96 -13.89 -5.95
C ASP A 285 11.91 -15.37 -6.38
N ASP A 286 11.66 -15.65 -7.66
CA ASP A 286 11.69 -16.99 -8.26
C ASP A 286 13.08 -17.38 -8.80
N ILE A 287 14.07 -16.49 -8.66
CA ILE A 287 15.44 -16.66 -9.14
C ILE A 287 16.40 -16.61 -7.96
N ASP A 288 17.44 -17.45 -7.99
CA ASP A 288 18.48 -17.40 -6.96
C ASP A 288 19.20 -16.04 -6.99
N ASN A 289 19.04 -15.28 -5.90
CA ASN A 289 19.59 -13.94 -5.77
C ASN A 289 21.12 -13.89 -5.98
N ALA A 290 21.84 -14.99 -5.71
CA ALA A 290 23.28 -15.07 -5.94
C ALA A 290 23.67 -15.09 -7.43
N LEU A 291 22.74 -15.48 -8.31
CA LEU A 291 22.93 -15.61 -9.75
C LEU A 291 22.45 -14.38 -10.54
N ILE A 292 21.83 -13.42 -9.84
CA ILE A 292 21.44 -12.13 -10.42
C ILE A 292 22.68 -11.25 -10.57
N ALA A 293 23.03 -10.96 -11.82
CA ALA A 293 24.21 -10.17 -12.16
C ALA A 293 24.03 -8.69 -11.86
N HIS A 294 22.85 -8.13 -12.16
CA HIS A 294 22.62 -6.68 -12.06
C HIS A 294 22.36 -6.25 -10.60
N PRO A 295 23.22 -5.39 -10.00
CA PRO A 295 23.15 -5.04 -8.57
C PRO A 295 21.82 -4.41 -8.16
N SER A 296 21.24 -3.54 -8.98
CA SER A 296 19.95 -2.90 -8.65
C SER A 296 18.80 -3.89 -8.49
N TYR A 297 18.82 -5.02 -9.20
CA TYR A 297 17.80 -6.07 -9.01
C TYR A 297 18.13 -6.94 -7.79
N ARG A 298 19.41 -7.26 -7.59
CA ARG A 298 19.89 -8.13 -6.51
C ARG A 298 19.78 -7.50 -5.11
N ASP A 299 20.14 -6.22 -5.01
CA ASP A 299 20.42 -5.56 -3.73
C ASP A 299 19.24 -4.72 -3.23
N ALA A 300 18.31 -4.31 -4.10
CA ALA A 300 17.13 -3.54 -3.72
C ALA A 300 16.20 -4.38 -2.82
N LYS A 301 15.70 -3.81 -1.71
CA LYS A 301 14.85 -4.55 -0.76
C LYS A 301 13.40 -4.62 -1.21
N ASP A 302 12.93 -3.54 -1.80
CA ASP A 302 11.54 -3.39 -2.22
C ASP A 302 11.43 -2.67 -3.57
N VAL A 303 10.19 -2.66 -4.09
CA VAL A 303 9.85 -2.03 -5.37
C VAL A 303 10.13 -0.52 -5.35
N LYS A 304 10.00 0.15 -4.19
CA LYS A 304 10.25 1.59 -4.08
C LYS A 304 11.75 1.88 -4.23
N GLU A 305 12.59 1.13 -3.51
CA GLU A 305 14.05 1.24 -3.59
C GLU A 305 14.55 0.95 -5.01
N PHE A 306 14.06 -0.12 -5.65
CA PHE A 306 14.38 -0.42 -7.04
C PHE A 306 13.98 0.71 -8.00
N ARG A 307 12.76 1.24 -7.84
CA ARG A 307 12.24 2.34 -8.67
C ARG A 307 13.07 3.61 -8.50
N ASP A 308 13.41 3.97 -7.27
CA ASP A 308 14.23 5.14 -6.97
C ASP A 308 15.63 5.00 -7.58
N ASP A 309 16.24 3.81 -7.47
CA ASP A 309 17.55 3.51 -8.06
C ASP A 309 17.51 3.58 -9.60
N PHE A 310 16.49 3.01 -10.24
CA PHE A 310 16.26 3.11 -11.67
C PHE A 310 16.17 4.58 -12.13
N LEU A 311 15.37 5.38 -11.43
CA LEU A 311 15.17 6.78 -11.76
C LEU A 311 16.47 7.59 -11.57
N CYS A 312 17.25 7.28 -10.54
CA CYS A 312 18.54 7.92 -10.28
C CYS A 312 19.57 7.60 -11.39
N GLN A 313 19.70 6.32 -11.77
CA GLN A 313 20.63 5.90 -12.82
C GLN A 313 20.25 6.47 -14.19
N ASN A 314 18.95 6.44 -14.52
CA ASN A 314 18.45 7.04 -15.76
C ASN A 314 18.71 8.56 -15.77
N ALA A 315 18.52 9.25 -14.65
CA ALA A 315 18.83 10.67 -14.54
C ALA A 315 20.33 10.98 -14.75
N LEU A 316 21.24 10.09 -14.36
CA LEU A 316 22.68 10.23 -14.64
C LEU A 316 23.02 10.06 -16.13
N ARG A 317 22.25 9.29 -16.89
CA ARG A 317 22.48 9.09 -18.34
C ARG A 317 21.89 10.19 -19.22
N LYS A 318 20.81 10.83 -18.77
CA LYS A 318 20.17 11.93 -19.52
C LYS A 318 21.14 13.06 -19.84
N ASP A 319 20.97 13.71 -20.98
CA ASP A 319 21.66 14.96 -21.29
C ASP A 319 21.18 16.10 -20.36
N ALA A 320 21.92 17.21 -20.34
CA ALA A 320 21.60 18.32 -19.43
C ALA A 320 20.22 18.94 -19.68
N SER A 321 19.71 18.91 -20.93
CA SER A 321 18.39 19.46 -21.25
C SER A 321 17.28 18.57 -20.71
N SER A 322 17.29 17.26 -21.03
CA SER A 322 16.28 16.32 -20.55
C SER A 322 16.30 16.19 -19.02
N TYR A 323 17.49 16.22 -18.41
CA TYR A 323 17.63 16.24 -16.95
C TYR A 323 16.98 17.49 -16.33
N LYS A 324 17.16 18.67 -16.93
CA LYS A 324 16.56 19.91 -16.46
C LYS A 324 15.03 19.85 -16.47
N ASP A 325 14.44 19.33 -17.54
CA ASP A 325 12.99 19.22 -17.63
C ASP A 325 12.43 18.28 -16.56
N GLN A 326 13.10 17.14 -16.32
CA GLN A 326 12.73 16.22 -15.23
C GLN A 326 12.82 16.89 -13.85
N VAL A 327 13.93 17.58 -13.55
CA VAL A 327 14.12 18.28 -12.28
C VAL A 327 13.09 19.40 -12.07
N VAL A 328 12.72 20.12 -13.13
CA VAL A 328 11.68 21.16 -13.09
C VAL A 328 10.32 20.55 -12.75
N ILE A 329 9.97 19.43 -13.39
CA ILE A 329 8.71 18.71 -13.10
C ILE A 329 8.68 18.23 -11.64
N LEU A 330 9.76 17.61 -11.15
CA LEU A 330 9.84 17.15 -9.77
C LEU A 330 9.76 18.31 -8.77
N SER A 331 10.40 19.45 -9.08
CA SER A 331 10.35 20.65 -8.23
C SER A 331 8.94 21.25 -8.18
N ALA A 332 8.23 21.27 -9.31
CA ALA A 332 6.83 21.69 -9.37
C ALA A 332 5.93 20.78 -8.52
N LYS A 333 6.01 19.45 -8.71
CA LYS A 333 5.27 18.48 -7.89
C LYS A 333 5.58 18.59 -6.40
N SER A 334 6.85 18.78 -6.05
CA SER A 334 7.29 19.00 -4.68
C SER A 334 6.71 20.27 -4.06
N SER A 335 6.56 21.33 -4.87
CA SER A 335 5.93 22.59 -4.49
C SER A 335 4.43 22.40 -4.22
N ASP A 336 3.77 21.54 -5.00
CA ASP A 336 2.35 21.19 -4.81
C ASP A 336 2.11 20.26 -3.61
N GLY A 337 3.17 19.76 -2.99
CA GLY A 337 3.12 19.03 -1.74
C GLY A 337 3.63 17.59 -1.80
N ASP A 338 3.94 17.06 -3.00
CA ASP A 338 4.42 15.70 -3.20
C ASP A 338 5.75 15.45 -2.46
N ALA A 339 5.74 14.51 -1.51
CA ALA A 339 6.92 14.17 -0.71
C ALA A 339 7.88 13.26 -1.48
N GLU A 340 7.37 12.38 -2.37
CA GLU A 340 8.20 11.45 -3.14
C GLU A 340 9.05 12.21 -4.17
N SER A 341 8.46 13.19 -4.85
CA SER A 341 9.21 14.05 -5.77
C SER A 341 10.33 14.83 -5.06
N LEU A 342 10.12 15.24 -3.80
CA LEU A 342 11.13 15.96 -3.02
C LEU A 342 12.26 15.02 -2.59
N GLU A 343 11.90 13.81 -2.14
CA GLU A 343 12.84 12.74 -1.79
C GLU A 343 13.72 12.37 -3.00
N LEU A 344 13.10 12.20 -4.18
CA LEU A 344 13.81 11.87 -5.41
C LEU A 344 14.77 12.98 -5.86
N LEU A 345 14.38 14.25 -5.74
CA LEU A 345 15.29 15.38 -5.97
C LEU A 345 16.48 15.36 -5.00
N ALA A 346 16.23 15.02 -3.74
CA ALA A 346 17.27 14.91 -2.72
C ALA A 346 18.23 13.75 -3.03
N ARG A 347 17.72 12.62 -3.52
CA ARG A 347 18.56 11.52 -4.03
C ARG A 347 19.41 11.96 -5.21
N PHE A 348 18.81 12.64 -6.19
CA PHE A 348 19.53 13.11 -7.39
C PHE A 348 20.75 13.96 -7.04
N ILE A 349 20.61 14.92 -6.12
CA ILE A 349 21.73 15.79 -5.75
C ILE A 349 22.82 15.06 -4.96
N SER A 350 22.47 13.97 -4.29
CA SER A 350 23.36 13.15 -3.46
C SER A 350 24.06 12.03 -4.25
N LEU A 351 23.82 11.89 -5.55
CA LEU A 351 24.47 10.87 -6.35
C LEU A 351 25.99 11.09 -6.40
N PRO A 352 26.82 10.06 -6.13
CA PRO A 352 28.29 10.21 -6.08
C PRO A 352 28.90 10.76 -7.37
N LEU A 353 28.35 10.35 -8.52
CA LEU A 353 28.87 10.67 -9.87
C LEU A 353 28.08 11.77 -10.59
N ILE A 354 27.32 12.61 -9.86
CA ILE A 354 26.61 13.72 -10.50
C ILE A 354 27.58 14.77 -11.06
N ASP A 355 27.45 15.09 -12.35
CA ASP A 355 28.19 16.20 -12.96
C ASP A 355 27.78 17.55 -12.33
N SER A 356 28.75 18.44 -12.21
CA SER A 356 28.61 19.84 -11.81
C SER A 356 27.44 20.57 -12.49
N THR A 357 27.21 20.35 -13.79
CA THR A 357 26.10 20.97 -14.52
C THR A 357 24.75 20.50 -14.00
N LYS A 358 24.59 19.19 -13.80
CA LYS A 358 23.36 18.57 -13.28
C LYS A 358 23.13 18.95 -11.82
N PHE A 359 24.20 18.97 -11.03
CA PHE A 359 24.16 19.45 -9.65
C PHE A 359 23.64 20.90 -9.58
N ASP A 360 24.16 21.79 -10.42
CA ASP A 360 23.73 23.19 -10.50
C ASP A 360 22.27 23.35 -10.95
N ILE A 361 21.82 22.51 -11.88
CA ILE A 361 20.42 22.47 -12.33
C ILE A 361 19.50 22.12 -11.14
N THR A 362 19.83 21.05 -10.41
CA THR A 362 19.08 20.61 -9.23
C THR A 362 19.09 21.68 -8.14
N LEU A 363 20.24 22.29 -7.87
CA LEU A 363 20.35 23.39 -6.91
C LEU A 363 19.48 24.60 -7.28
N LYS A 364 19.43 24.98 -8.57
CA LYS A 364 18.59 26.09 -9.06
C LYS A 364 17.10 25.78 -8.92
N SER A 365 16.71 24.52 -9.06
CA SER A 365 15.32 24.07 -8.93
C SER A 365 14.75 24.21 -7.52
N LEU A 366 15.61 24.31 -6.50
CA LEU A 366 15.20 24.49 -5.11
C LEU A 366 14.76 25.92 -4.80
N LYS A 367 15.19 26.91 -5.59
CA LYS A 367 14.87 28.33 -5.35
C LYS A 367 13.37 28.61 -5.15
N PRO A 368 12.44 28.11 -6.00
CA PRO A 368 11.00 28.32 -5.83
C PRO A 368 10.39 27.63 -4.61
N LEU A 369 11.03 26.59 -4.05
CA LEU A 369 10.48 25.86 -2.92
C LEU A 369 10.31 26.75 -1.67
N SER A 370 9.28 26.45 -0.90
CA SER A 370 9.05 27.05 0.41
C SER A 370 10.16 26.68 1.40
N PHE A 371 10.30 27.46 2.48
CA PHE A 371 11.41 27.29 3.41
C PHE A 371 11.39 25.92 4.11
N ASP A 372 10.21 25.45 4.50
CA ASP A 372 10.01 24.11 5.07
C ASP A 372 10.45 22.99 4.12
N LYS A 373 10.04 23.04 2.85
CA LYS A 373 10.46 22.07 1.83
C LYS A 373 11.98 22.08 1.59
N LYS A 374 12.63 23.24 1.68
CA LYS A 374 14.10 23.34 1.61
C LYS A 374 14.81 22.73 2.82
N VAL A 375 14.23 22.85 4.02
CA VAL A 375 14.75 22.18 5.23
C VAL A 375 14.63 20.67 5.07
N SER A 376 13.45 20.17 4.69
CA SER A 376 13.21 18.75 4.43
C SER A 376 14.14 18.22 3.34
N PHE A 377 14.32 18.95 2.24
CA PHE A 377 15.25 18.59 1.18
C PHE A 377 16.68 18.41 1.68
N LEU A 378 17.20 19.35 2.48
CA LEU A 378 18.55 19.27 3.02
C LEU A 378 18.70 18.07 3.97
N ALA A 379 17.69 17.83 4.82
CA ALA A 379 17.69 16.67 5.73
C ALA A 379 17.72 15.36 4.94
N SER A 380 16.86 15.21 3.94
CA SER A 380 16.83 14.05 3.05
C SER A 380 18.15 13.88 2.30
N ALA A 381 18.71 14.95 1.71
CA ALA A 381 19.94 14.86 0.94
C ALA A 381 21.12 14.41 1.81
N ILE A 382 21.24 14.92 3.04
CA ILE A 382 22.26 14.47 4.01
C ILE A 382 22.03 13.00 4.39
N SER A 383 20.78 12.58 4.58
CA SER A 383 20.48 11.17 4.88
C SER A 383 20.85 10.22 3.73
N PHE A 384 20.87 10.71 2.49
CA PHE A 384 21.35 9.99 1.31
C PHE A 384 22.87 10.13 1.08
N GLY A 385 23.61 10.68 2.03
CA GLY A 385 25.07 10.75 1.96
C GLY A 385 25.64 11.93 1.17
N LEU A 386 24.94 13.08 1.12
CA LEU A 386 25.45 14.29 0.47
C LEU A 386 26.80 14.72 1.09
N ASP A 387 27.83 14.86 0.26
CA ASP A 387 29.18 15.29 0.66
C ASP A 387 29.20 16.66 1.36
N GLU A 388 30.09 16.88 2.35
CA GLU A 388 30.15 18.14 3.12
C GLU A 388 30.32 19.41 2.24
N GLU A 389 31.08 19.33 1.15
CA GLU A 389 31.25 20.46 0.21
C GLU A 389 29.94 20.80 -0.50
N LYS A 390 29.19 19.78 -0.92
CA LYS A 390 27.89 19.93 -1.58
C LYS A 390 26.82 20.38 -0.58
N GLN A 391 26.87 19.91 0.68
CA GLN A 391 26.00 20.38 1.76
C GLN A 391 26.10 21.90 1.91
N ARG A 392 27.31 22.48 1.82
CA ARG A 392 27.51 23.94 1.86
C ARG A 392 26.76 24.68 0.75
N LEU A 393 26.75 24.14 -0.46
CA LEU A 393 26.06 24.74 -1.60
C LEU A 393 24.54 24.69 -1.44
N VAL A 394 24.01 23.55 -0.99
CA VAL A 394 22.56 23.40 -0.69
C VAL A 394 22.14 24.30 0.46
N PHE A 395 22.94 24.34 1.53
CA PHE A 395 22.69 25.20 2.68
C PHE A 395 22.72 26.69 2.31
N ALA A 396 23.60 27.12 1.41
CA ALA A 396 23.61 28.50 0.91
C ALA A 396 22.29 28.91 0.22
N VAL A 397 21.57 27.98 -0.41
CA VAL A 397 20.22 28.24 -0.96
C VAL A 397 19.20 28.46 0.16
N LEU A 398 19.29 27.67 1.23
CA LEU A 398 18.47 27.83 2.44
C LEU A 398 18.74 29.20 3.10
N GLU A 399 20.01 29.56 3.28
CA GLU A 399 20.42 30.85 3.86
C GLU A 399 19.96 32.05 3.02
N ARG A 400 20.12 32.00 1.69
CA ARG A 400 19.73 33.08 0.78
C ARG A 400 18.21 33.26 0.67
N THR A 401 17.40 32.38 1.27
CA THR A 401 15.96 32.58 1.36
C THR A 401 15.67 33.86 2.15
N ARG A 402 15.01 34.83 1.50
CA ARG A 402 14.73 36.16 2.08
C ARG A 402 14.10 36.02 3.47
N LEU A 403 14.55 36.79 4.45
CA LEU A 403 14.06 36.74 5.84
C LEU A 403 12.53 36.80 5.95
N ARG A 404 11.84 37.52 5.05
CA ARG A 404 10.37 37.63 5.04
C ARG A 404 9.65 36.33 4.62
N THR A 405 10.30 35.48 3.83
CA THR A 405 9.80 34.18 3.32
C THR A 405 10.38 32.99 4.07
N ARG A 406 11.36 33.20 4.96
CA ARG A 406 11.90 32.19 5.89
C ARG A 406 10.88 31.92 7.00
N LYS A 407 9.80 31.24 6.66
CA LYS A 407 8.69 30.88 7.54
C LYS A 407 8.26 29.45 7.23
N GLY A 408 8.00 28.67 8.26
CA GLY A 408 7.50 27.31 8.17
C GLY A 408 6.81 26.92 9.48
N ASP A 409 6.08 25.82 9.45
CA ASP A 409 5.48 25.22 10.65
C ASP A 409 6.54 24.38 11.38
N LEU A 410 6.91 24.81 12.59
CA LEU A 410 7.99 24.18 13.36
C LEU A 410 7.66 22.75 13.79
N GLU A 411 6.38 22.44 14.02
CA GLU A 411 5.98 21.09 14.41
C GLU A 411 6.09 20.14 13.22
N LYS A 412 5.74 20.60 12.01
CA LYS A 412 5.92 19.82 10.77
C LYS A 412 7.39 19.62 10.40
N MET A 413 8.22 20.63 10.62
CA MET A 413 9.65 20.56 10.33
C MET A 413 10.46 19.89 11.46
N ALA A 414 9.84 19.54 12.59
CA ALA A 414 10.54 19.16 13.82
C ALA A 414 11.53 18.01 13.62
N LYS A 415 11.10 16.96 12.90
CA LYS A 415 11.92 15.78 12.62
C LYS A 415 13.16 16.14 11.79
N ASP A 416 12.97 16.90 10.71
CA ASP A 416 14.05 17.30 9.81
C ASP A 416 15.03 18.26 10.51
N LEU A 417 14.50 19.24 11.26
CA LEU A 417 15.31 20.16 12.06
C LEU A 417 16.15 19.42 13.10
N CYS A 418 15.54 18.47 13.82
CA CYS A 418 16.22 17.63 14.78
C CYS A 418 17.32 16.79 14.11
N TYR A 419 17.02 16.14 12.99
CA TYR A 419 17.98 15.35 12.23
C TYR A 419 19.20 16.19 11.81
N LEU A 420 18.97 17.38 11.25
CA LEU A 420 20.02 18.30 10.82
C LEU A 420 20.91 18.75 11.97
N ASP A 421 20.37 18.95 13.18
CA ASP A 421 21.17 19.36 14.35
C ASP A 421 22.29 18.36 14.70
N PHE A 422 22.09 17.08 14.38
CA PHE A 422 23.06 16.02 14.65
C PHE A 422 23.93 15.64 13.44
N HIS A 423 23.43 15.78 12.21
CA HIS A 423 24.06 15.20 11.01
C HIS A 423 24.66 16.24 10.05
N VAL A 424 24.50 17.53 10.33
CA VAL A 424 25.09 18.61 9.54
C VAL A 424 26.63 18.59 9.62
N GLY A 425 27.28 18.67 8.46
CA GLY A 425 28.74 18.68 8.33
C GLY A 425 29.43 19.85 9.05
N SER A 426 30.72 19.68 9.33
CA SER A 426 31.50 20.66 10.11
C SER A 426 31.53 22.06 9.47
N THR A 427 31.55 22.10 8.14
CA THR A 427 31.67 23.31 7.31
C THR A 427 30.45 24.24 7.39
N ILE A 428 29.27 23.71 7.70
CA ILE A 428 28.01 24.47 7.79
C ILE A 428 27.44 24.53 9.21
N LYS A 429 28.09 23.89 10.18
CA LYS A 429 27.63 23.80 11.57
C LYS A 429 27.42 25.17 12.24
N GLU A 430 28.30 26.13 11.99
CA GLU A 430 28.17 27.49 12.52
C GLU A 430 26.97 28.23 11.92
N GLY A 431 26.83 28.20 10.58
CA GLY A 431 25.68 28.81 9.90
C GLY A 431 24.35 28.13 10.27
N TRP A 432 24.34 26.81 10.44
CA TRP A 432 23.19 26.06 10.94
C TRP A 432 22.80 26.51 12.36
N LYS A 433 23.78 26.68 13.26
CA LYS A 433 23.55 27.17 14.62
C LYS A 433 22.94 28.56 14.62
N GLU A 434 23.42 29.48 13.78
CA GLU A 434 22.83 30.81 13.61
C GLU A 434 21.38 30.73 13.11
N MET A 435 21.12 29.88 12.11
CA MET A 435 19.76 29.68 11.58
C MET A 435 18.82 29.08 12.62
N LYS A 436 19.27 28.09 13.39
CA LYS A 436 18.55 27.49 14.51
C LYS A 436 18.19 28.54 15.55
N GLU A 437 19.16 29.37 15.97
CA GLU A 437 18.90 30.47 16.89
C GLU A 437 17.84 31.43 16.34
N ASP A 438 17.91 31.79 15.06
CA ASP A 438 16.93 32.68 14.43
C ASP A 438 15.52 32.08 14.33
N LEU A 439 15.39 30.78 14.03
CA LEU A 439 14.12 30.08 13.98
C LEU A 439 13.45 30.03 15.36
N LEU A 440 14.21 29.70 16.41
CA LEU A 440 13.71 29.55 17.77
C LEU A 440 13.38 30.89 18.45
N ARG A 441 13.97 32.00 17.99
CA ARG A 441 13.71 33.34 18.53
C ARG A 441 12.33 33.91 18.19
N SER A 442 11.55 33.31 17.28
CA SER A 442 10.22 33.84 16.91
C SER A 442 9.20 33.72 18.06
N PRO A 443 8.33 34.71 18.31
CA PRO A 443 7.24 34.59 19.28
C PRO A 443 6.30 33.40 19.01
N LYS A 444 6.15 33.02 17.73
CA LYS A 444 5.40 31.81 17.35
C LYS A 444 6.16 30.53 17.70
N ALA A 445 7.49 30.54 17.58
CA ALA A 445 8.34 29.43 17.98
C ALA A 445 8.25 29.18 19.48
N HIS A 446 8.38 30.22 20.31
CA HIS A 446 8.19 30.10 21.75
C HIS A 446 6.81 29.57 22.14
N LYS A 447 5.74 30.00 21.46
CA LYS A 447 4.40 29.46 21.71
C LYS A 447 4.27 27.99 21.33
N ALA A 448 4.84 27.58 20.20
CA ALA A 448 4.89 26.18 19.79
C ALA A 448 5.70 25.35 20.80
N LEU A 449 6.92 25.77 21.13
CA LEU A 449 7.82 25.08 22.06
C LEU A 449 7.22 24.86 23.46
N VAL A 450 6.44 25.81 23.98
CA VAL A 450 5.80 25.69 25.30
C VAL A 450 4.60 24.73 25.29
N LYS A 451 4.00 24.50 24.12
CA LYS A 451 2.72 23.75 23.99
C LYS A 451 2.82 22.48 23.16
N THR A 452 3.99 22.18 22.60
CA THR A 452 4.15 21.10 21.63
C THR A 452 4.27 19.75 22.33
N ASP A 453 3.59 18.77 21.75
CA ASP A 453 3.72 17.35 22.12
C ASP A 453 4.71 16.60 21.21
N VAL A 454 5.30 17.28 20.22
CA VAL A 454 6.26 16.67 19.28
C VAL A 454 7.63 16.51 19.95
N PRO A 455 8.11 15.28 20.18
CA PRO A 455 9.35 15.04 20.94
C PRO A 455 10.60 15.56 20.22
N GLU A 456 10.66 15.46 18.89
CA GLU A 456 11.80 15.92 18.08
C GLU A 456 12.01 17.44 18.22
N LEU A 457 10.93 18.21 18.35
CA LEU A 457 11.02 19.66 18.54
C LEU A 457 11.58 20.01 19.93
N ARG A 458 11.31 19.18 20.95
CA ARG A 458 11.89 19.32 22.30
C ARG A 458 13.38 18.98 22.30
N ILE A 459 13.78 17.91 21.61
CA ILE A 459 15.18 17.52 21.44
C ILE A 459 15.95 18.60 20.68
N PHE A 460 15.41 19.06 19.55
CA PHE A 460 16.00 20.15 18.76
C PHE A 460 16.21 21.42 19.58
N ASN A 461 15.33 21.71 20.54
CA ASN A 461 15.47 22.86 21.44
C ASN A 461 16.57 22.70 22.51
N GLY A 462 16.94 21.46 22.86
CA GLY A 462 17.75 21.15 24.03
C GLY A 462 16.93 21.20 25.33
N GLU A 463 17.30 20.40 26.33
CA GLU A 463 16.52 20.14 27.56
C GLU A 463 16.25 21.36 28.45
N ASN A 464 16.77 22.54 28.13
CA ASN A 464 16.65 23.72 28.97
C ASN A 464 15.88 24.88 28.30
N PRO A 465 14.53 24.87 28.33
CA PRO A 465 13.70 25.96 27.78
C PRO A 465 13.93 27.31 28.47
N SER A 466 14.58 27.32 29.64
CA SER A 466 14.94 28.54 30.37
C SER A 466 16.19 29.25 29.81
N ALA A 467 16.98 28.59 28.96
CA ALA A 467 18.12 29.17 28.25
C ALA A 467 17.75 29.90 26.95
N LEU A 468 16.46 29.86 26.56
CA LEU A 468 15.97 30.56 25.37
C LEU A 468 16.16 32.08 25.54
N LYS A 469 16.91 32.68 24.61
CA LYS A 469 16.95 34.14 24.43
C LYS A 469 15.52 34.65 24.26
N SER A 470 15.19 35.78 24.88
CA SER A 470 13.84 36.36 24.87
C SER A 470 13.27 36.50 23.44
N PRO A 471 11.96 36.26 23.22
CA PRO A 471 11.35 36.26 21.90
C PRO A 471 11.57 37.57 21.13
N LEU A 472 11.94 37.47 19.85
CA LEU A 472 12.04 38.58 18.89
C LEU A 472 10.65 39.13 18.58
N GLY A 473 10.15 40.03 19.43
CA GLY A 473 8.89 40.74 19.23
C GLY A 473 8.06 40.75 20.50
N LYS A 474 8.21 41.74 21.38
CA LYS A 474 8.42 43.16 21.07
C LYS A 474 9.81 43.68 21.48
N LYS A 475 10.77 43.63 20.53
CA LYS A 475 11.87 44.61 20.19
C LYS A 475 13.30 44.06 20.15
N MET A 476 13.86 43.97 18.94
CA MET A 476 15.07 44.68 18.44
C MET A 476 15.62 43.96 17.19
N LYS A 477 16.14 44.73 16.22
CA LYS A 477 16.75 44.26 14.96
C LYS A 477 18.29 44.14 15.04
N SER A 478 18.86 43.77 16.18
CA SER A 478 20.32 43.57 16.29
C SER A 478 20.68 42.59 17.42
N ALA A 479 21.73 41.80 17.20
CA ALA A 479 22.09 40.60 17.96
C ALA A 479 22.88 40.81 19.27
N TYR A 480 23.10 42.05 19.73
CA TYR A 480 23.81 42.31 20.99
C TYR A 480 22.99 43.16 21.96
N VAL A 481 22.58 42.56 23.10
CA VAL A 481 22.09 43.30 24.28
C VAL A 481 22.50 42.59 25.58
N LYS A 482 23.22 43.31 26.46
CA LYS A 482 23.33 43.02 27.91
C LYS A 482 22.12 43.64 28.62
N SER A 483 21.49 42.94 29.56
CA SER A 483 20.51 43.55 30.46
C SER A 483 21.25 44.34 31.55
N TRP A 484 20.79 45.56 31.83
CA TRP A 484 21.35 46.41 32.88
C TRP A 484 20.24 46.74 33.88
N GLY A 485 20.48 46.43 35.15
CA GLY A 485 19.50 46.60 36.23
C GLY A 485 19.19 48.07 36.56
N LEU A 486 18.04 48.26 37.22
CA LEU A 486 17.49 49.54 37.69
C LEU A 486 18.54 50.45 38.38
N LEU A 487 19.46 49.86 39.15
CA LEU A 487 20.53 50.59 39.84
C LEU A 487 21.43 51.39 38.89
N ARG A 488 21.74 50.84 37.70
CA ARG A 488 22.60 51.52 36.71
C ARG A 488 21.83 52.57 35.92
N TYR A 489 20.50 52.40 35.79
CA TYR A 489 19.59 53.42 35.27
C TYR A 489 19.52 54.63 36.21
N VAL A 490 19.41 54.38 37.52
CA VAL A 490 19.45 55.44 38.55
C VAL A 490 20.81 56.13 38.56
N LEU A 491 21.91 55.38 38.48
CA LEU A 491 23.27 55.96 38.41
C LEU A 491 23.46 56.80 37.15
N PHE A 492 22.95 56.39 35.98
CA PHE A 492 23.02 57.20 34.76
C PHE A 492 22.37 58.57 34.96
N TRP A 493 21.14 58.62 35.48
CA TRP A 493 20.46 59.88 35.76
C TRP A 493 21.14 60.68 36.89
N LEU A 494 21.69 59.99 37.90
CA LEU A 494 22.45 60.59 39.00
C LEU A 494 23.85 61.09 38.59
N PHE A 495 24.38 60.73 37.42
CA PHE A 495 25.59 61.37 36.88
C PHE A 495 25.24 62.45 35.86
N MET A 496 24.16 62.26 35.10
CA MET A 496 23.71 63.19 34.06
C MET A 496 22.97 64.43 34.58
N ILE A 497 22.48 64.43 35.82
CA ILE A 497 21.82 65.60 36.42
C ILE A 497 22.79 66.42 37.29
N PRO A 498 23.57 65.83 38.23
CA PRO A 498 24.40 66.59 39.16
C PRO A 498 25.66 67.16 38.51
N ILE A 499 26.30 66.46 37.56
CA ILE A 499 27.50 67.01 36.89
C ILE A 499 27.15 68.28 36.11
N PRO A 500 26.07 68.33 35.32
CA PRO A 500 25.62 69.57 34.72
C PRO A 500 25.18 70.64 35.72
N ALA A 501 24.53 70.26 36.82
CA ALA A 501 24.14 71.21 37.87
C ALA A 501 25.36 71.85 38.55
N VAL A 502 26.44 71.10 38.74
CA VAL A 502 27.71 71.60 39.30
C VAL A 502 28.43 72.48 38.27
N LEU A 503 28.52 72.07 37.00
CA LEU A 503 29.12 72.89 35.94
C LEU A 503 28.36 74.19 35.72
N ALA A 504 27.03 74.15 35.82
CA ALA A 504 26.14 75.29 35.81
C ALA A 504 26.38 76.24 36.98
N ALA A 505 26.47 75.70 38.20
CA ALA A 505 26.76 76.49 39.39
C ALA A 505 28.15 77.15 39.32
N VAL A 506 29.15 76.45 38.78
CA VAL A 506 30.50 76.99 38.56
C VAL A 506 30.52 78.07 37.48
N ALA A 507 29.83 77.87 36.36
CA ALA A 507 29.69 78.89 35.32
C ALA A 507 28.96 80.14 35.85
N TYR A 508 27.88 79.94 36.63
CA TYR A 508 27.13 81.00 37.28
C TYR A 508 27.98 81.78 38.30
N ALA A 509 28.78 81.08 39.12
CA ALA A 509 29.70 81.70 40.07
C ALA A 509 30.79 82.53 39.36
N LEU A 510 31.38 82.00 38.28
CA LEU A 510 32.40 82.70 37.48
C LEU A 510 31.85 83.94 36.77
N MET A 511 30.54 83.99 36.52
CA MET A 511 29.89 85.10 35.82
C MET A 511 29.31 86.15 36.76
N TYR A 512 28.80 85.74 37.93
CA TYR A 512 28.49 86.66 39.04
C TYR A 512 29.72 87.48 39.44
N LEU A 513 30.90 86.85 39.41
CA LEU A 513 32.18 87.51 39.66
C LEU A 513 32.62 88.48 38.54
N ASN A 514 32.03 88.42 37.34
CA ASN A 514 32.46 89.18 36.15
C ASN A 514 31.41 90.19 35.62
N SER A 515 30.31 90.44 36.34
CA SER A 515 29.36 91.54 36.13
C SER A 515 28.96 91.85 34.66
N VAL A 516 28.35 90.89 33.96
CA VAL A 516 27.82 91.10 32.60
C VAL A 516 26.31 91.39 32.70
N SER A 517 25.90 92.65 32.49
CA SER A 517 24.54 93.14 32.79
C SER A 517 23.78 93.68 31.56
N GLU A 518 23.58 92.88 30.52
CA GLU A 518 22.62 93.23 29.45
C GLU A 518 21.72 92.06 29.01
N TYR A 519 20.42 92.35 28.92
CA TYR A 519 19.31 91.40 28.83
C TYR A 519 19.34 90.45 27.61
N ILE A 520 20.06 90.79 26.54
CA ILE A 520 20.19 89.95 25.33
C ILE A 520 21.41 89.03 25.41
N GLY A 521 22.47 89.44 26.12
CA GLY A 521 23.68 88.63 26.32
C GLY A 521 23.44 87.35 27.11
N THR A 522 22.33 87.30 27.86
CA THR A 522 21.97 86.15 28.68
C THR A 522 21.62 84.89 27.87
N ALA A 523 21.19 85.03 26.61
CA ALA A 523 20.89 83.88 25.74
C ALA A 523 22.09 82.97 25.52
N ILE A 524 23.32 83.51 25.57
CA ILE A 524 24.56 82.72 25.47
C ILE A 524 24.64 81.70 26.61
N TYR A 525 24.02 81.97 27.77
CA TYR A 525 23.96 81.03 28.89
C TYR A 525 23.10 79.80 28.62
N ALA A 526 22.26 79.77 27.57
CA ALA A 526 21.57 78.56 27.14
C ALA A 526 22.51 77.56 26.44
N LEU A 527 23.63 78.04 25.89
CA LEU A 527 24.48 77.26 24.98
C LEU A 527 25.19 76.07 25.69
N PRO A 528 25.83 76.24 26.87
CA PRO A 528 26.45 75.12 27.58
C PRO A 528 25.43 74.06 28.03
N PHE A 529 24.29 74.49 28.57
CA PHE A 529 23.22 73.59 29.02
C PHE A 529 22.59 72.83 27.87
N GLY A 530 22.43 73.50 26.74
CA GLY A 530 21.86 72.89 25.56
C GLY A 530 22.80 71.88 24.90
N ILE A 531 24.12 72.12 24.92
CA ILE A 531 25.13 71.09 24.58
C ILE A 531 24.99 69.88 25.51
N VAL A 532 24.84 70.09 26.81
CA VAL A 532 24.64 68.99 27.77
C VAL A 532 23.36 68.22 27.47
N ILE A 533 22.24 68.90 27.23
CA ILE A 533 20.96 68.29 26.89
C ILE A 533 21.08 67.49 25.59
N PHE A 534 21.78 68.04 24.60
CA PHE A 534 22.05 67.34 23.35
C PHE A 534 22.91 66.09 23.57
N LEU A 535 23.97 66.16 24.38
CA LEU A 535 24.79 64.99 24.76
C LEU A 535 23.98 63.99 25.59
N ALA A 536 23.08 64.44 26.45
CA ALA A 536 22.17 63.59 27.22
C ALA A 536 21.15 62.87 26.34
N MET A 537 20.65 63.56 25.32
CA MET A 537 19.77 62.96 24.33
C MET A 537 20.52 62.01 23.41
N LEU A 538 21.75 62.35 22.99
CA LEU A 538 22.60 61.51 22.15
C LEU A 538 23.02 60.24 22.88
N SER A 539 23.47 60.37 24.13
CA SER A 539 23.74 59.23 25.00
C SER A 539 22.46 58.43 25.26
N GLY A 540 21.37 59.08 25.66
CA GLY A 540 20.06 58.45 25.81
C GLY A 540 19.58 57.72 24.55
N PHE A 541 19.86 58.24 23.36
CA PHE A 541 19.59 57.59 22.09
C PHE A 541 20.52 56.39 21.84
N LEU A 542 21.81 56.53 22.14
CA LEU A 542 22.78 55.43 22.07
C LEU A 542 22.45 54.30 23.08
N PHE A 543 21.92 54.65 24.26
CA PHE A 543 21.56 53.73 25.34
C PHE A 543 20.15 53.12 25.17
N PHE A 544 19.14 53.92 24.84
CA PHE A 544 17.71 53.53 24.82
C PHE A 544 17.07 53.57 23.44
N GLY A 545 17.66 54.28 22.47
CA GLY A 545 17.09 54.50 21.13
C GLY A 545 16.82 53.23 20.32
N ARG A 546 17.28 52.07 20.80
CA ARG A 546 17.06 50.77 20.16
C ARG A 546 15.88 50.00 20.76
N ASP A 547 15.44 50.30 21.99
CA ASP A 547 14.26 49.70 22.62
C ASP A 547 13.10 50.69 22.47
N GLU A 548 12.06 50.39 21.68
CA GLU A 548 10.90 51.31 21.61
C GLU A 548 10.26 51.58 22.99
N LYS A 549 10.48 50.80 24.08
CA LYS A 549 9.86 51.08 25.40
C LYS A 549 10.73 52.06 26.17
N GLY A 550 12.04 51.78 26.27
CA GLY A 550 13.02 52.70 26.84
C GLY A 550 13.11 54.02 26.09
N SER A 551 13.10 54.00 24.76
CA SER A 551 13.08 55.22 23.95
C SER A 551 11.76 55.99 24.10
N MET A 552 10.59 55.34 24.13
CA MET A 552 9.32 56.03 24.46
C MET A 552 9.41 56.76 25.79
N ALA A 553 9.92 56.10 26.84
CA ALA A 553 10.07 56.70 28.16
C ALA A 553 11.06 57.87 28.15
N LEU A 554 12.18 57.73 27.44
CA LEU A 554 13.20 58.78 27.30
C LEU A 554 12.65 60.01 26.57
N TYR A 555 12.01 59.84 25.41
CA TYR A 555 11.45 60.95 24.64
C TYR A 555 10.33 61.67 25.39
N ARG A 556 9.44 60.93 26.07
CA ARG A 556 8.43 61.52 26.96
C ARG A 556 9.08 62.28 28.12
N GLY A 557 10.15 61.73 28.70
CA GLY A 557 10.92 62.40 29.75
C GLY A 557 11.52 63.73 29.30
N PHE A 558 12.14 63.77 28.11
CA PHE A 558 12.68 65.02 27.55
C PHE A 558 11.57 66.01 27.16
N GLY A 559 10.44 65.53 26.63
CA GLY A 559 9.29 66.37 26.34
C GLY A 559 8.71 67.02 27.60
N LEU A 560 8.54 66.25 28.68
CA LEU A 560 8.09 66.76 29.98
C LEU A 560 9.12 67.69 30.64
N LEU A 561 10.41 67.41 30.50
CA LEU A 561 11.48 68.29 30.98
C LEU A 561 11.42 69.66 30.28
N GLY A 562 11.17 69.70 28.97
CA GLY A 562 11.00 70.96 28.25
C GLY A 562 9.79 71.77 28.73
N VAL A 563 8.67 71.12 28.98
CA VAL A 563 7.47 71.75 29.59
C VAL A 563 7.81 72.32 30.97
N LEU A 564 8.52 71.57 31.82
CA LEU A 564 8.91 72.01 33.15
C LEU A 564 9.84 73.24 33.10
N LEU A 565 10.82 73.26 32.21
CA LEU A 565 11.73 74.39 32.01
C LEU A 565 10.97 75.66 31.59
N LEU A 566 9.96 75.53 30.73
CA LEU A 566 9.09 76.64 30.33
C LEU A 566 8.23 77.16 31.49
N LEU A 567 7.67 76.26 32.31
CA LEU A 567 6.92 76.67 33.51
C LEU A 567 7.81 77.40 34.51
N CYS A 568 9.04 76.92 34.73
CA CYS A 568 10.02 77.63 35.56
C CYS A 568 10.33 79.01 34.97
N SER A 569 10.58 79.10 33.65
CA SER A 569 10.80 80.38 32.96
C SER A 569 9.63 81.35 33.18
N ALA A 570 8.38 80.87 33.03
CA ALA A 570 7.17 81.65 33.28
C ALA A 570 7.11 82.21 34.70
N VAL A 571 7.40 81.39 35.72
CA VAL A 571 7.45 81.84 37.12
C VAL A 571 8.53 82.90 37.32
N PHE A 572 9.72 82.70 36.76
CA PHE A 572 10.81 83.67 36.87
C PHE A 572 10.50 84.99 36.16
N PHE A 573 9.75 84.97 35.05
CA PHE A 573 9.27 86.19 34.39
C PHE A 573 8.14 86.89 35.16
N ALA A 574 7.34 86.16 35.94
CA ALA A 574 6.26 86.72 36.75
C ALA A 574 6.74 87.41 38.03
N LEU A 575 7.90 86.99 38.58
CA LEU A 575 8.50 87.58 39.78
C LEU A 575 9.21 88.91 39.47
N SER A 576 9.08 89.91 40.35
CA SER A 576 9.77 91.21 40.21
C SER A 576 11.28 91.05 40.31
N GLU A 577 12.05 91.90 39.63
CA GLU A 577 13.51 91.84 39.61
C GLU A 577 14.14 92.05 40.99
N ASP A 578 13.48 92.84 41.84
CA ASP A 578 13.90 93.10 43.21
C ASP A 578 13.71 91.90 44.15
N SER A 579 12.90 90.91 43.77
CA SER A 579 12.55 89.77 44.62
C SER A 579 13.59 88.63 44.59
N LEU A 580 14.42 88.56 43.55
CA LEU A 580 15.43 87.51 43.39
C LEU A 580 16.64 88.01 42.60
N VAL A 581 17.74 88.26 43.33
CA VAL A 581 19.04 88.60 42.75
C VAL A 581 19.48 87.48 41.80
N GLY A 582 19.60 87.81 40.51
CA GLY A 582 20.01 86.87 39.45
C GLY A 582 18.86 86.23 38.64
N ALA A 583 17.59 86.53 38.92
CA ALA A 583 16.47 86.03 38.12
C ALA A 583 16.57 86.47 36.64
N SER A 584 17.01 87.70 36.38
CA SER A 584 17.23 88.24 35.03
C SER A 584 18.21 87.43 34.18
N ILE A 585 19.18 86.75 34.81
CA ILE A 585 20.21 85.94 34.15
C ILE A 585 19.63 84.62 33.62
N VAL A 586 18.58 84.09 34.26
CA VAL A 586 18.11 82.71 34.05
C VAL A 586 16.79 82.63 33.26
N ARG A 587 16.00 83.71 33.26
CA ARG A 587 14.70 83.81 32.57
C ARG A 587 14.74 83.39 31.10
N LEU A 588 15.59 84.04 30.30
CA LEU A 588 15.70 83.83 28.85
C LEU A 588 16.40 82.49 28.49
N PRO A 589 17.47 82.07 29.19
CA PRO A 589 18.04 80.73 29.01
C PRO A 589 17.06 79.59 29.23
N LEU A 590 16.24 79.64 30.29
CA LEU A 590 15.24 78.59 30.56
C LEU A 590 14.19 78.52 29.45
N LEU A 591 13.78 79.66 28.89
CA LEU A 591 12.85 79.72 27.76
C LEU A 591 13.43 79.02 26.54
N ILE A 592 14.67 79.38 26.16
CA ILE A 592 15.37 78.81 24.99
C ILE A 592 15.63 77.31 25.18
N LEU A 593 16.08 76.90 26.38
CA LEU A 593 16.32 75.49 26.70
C LEU A 593 15.03 74.66 26.71
N GLY A 594 13.92 75.22 27.20
CA GLY A 594 12.61 74.58 27.20
C GLY A 594 12.09 74.33 25.77
N ILE A 595 12.23 75.31 24.88
CA ILE A 595 11.90 75.16 23.45
C ILE A 595 12.80 74.11 22.80
N TRP A 596 14.12 74.16 23.06
CA TRP A 596 15.08 73.27 22.43
C TRP A 596 14.93 71.81 22.89
N THR A 597 14.80 71.56 24.19
CA THR A 597 14.55 70.22 24.76
C THR A 597 13.29 69.58 24.19
N TYR A 598 12.21 70.35 24.09
CA TYR A 598 10.96 69.88 23.51
C TYR A 598 11.10 69.61 22.00
N GLY A 599 11.71 70.53 21.24
CA GLY A 599 11.96 70.36 19.81
C GLY A 599 12.80 69.13 19.49
N LEU A 600 13.83 68.87 20.31
CA LEU A 600 14.64 67.65 20.24
C LEU A 600 13.80 66.39 20.44
N SER A 601 12.86 66.39 21.40
CA SER A 601 11.96 65.24 21.64
C SER A 601 11.07 64.90 20.44
N LEU A 602 10.77 65.87 19.55
CA LEU A 602 9.91 65.71 18.39
C LEU A 602 10.64 65.22 17.13
N CYS A 603 11.87 65.69 16.88
CA CYS A 603 12.60 65.43 15.63
C CYS A 603 12.95 63.96 15.37
N PHE A 604 12.84 63.08 16.39
CA PHE A 604 13.38 61.71 16.31
C PHE A 604 12.36 60.58 16.52
N TYR A 605 11.04 60.83 16.59
CA TYR A 605 10.10 59.76 16.96
C TYR A 605 8.73 59.73 16.27
N LYS A 606 8.27 58.52 15.94
CA LYS A 606 6.89 58.19 15.52
C LYS A 606 6.24 57.27 16.56
N GLU A 607 5.40 57.81 17.45
CA GLU A 607 4.56 57.01 18.35
C GLU A 607 3.43 56.30 17.59
N ARG A 608 3.12 55.05 17.99
CA ARG A 608 1.99 54.28 17.46
C ARG A 608 0.64 54.70 18.06
N SER A 609 0.65 55.26 19.27
CA SER A 609 -0.51 55.89 19.93
C SER A 609 -0.22 57.36 20.11
N ARG A 610 -1.03 58.24 19.50
CA ARG A 610 -0.77 59.68 19.48
C ARG A 610 -1.25 60.44 20.73
N ILE A 611 -1.95 59.78 21.64
CA ILE A 611 -2.61 60.42 22.80
C ILE A 611 -1.60 61.15 23.69
N TRP A 612 -0.49 60.50 24.04
CA TRP A 612 0.54 61.09 24.89
C TRP A 612 1.32 62.21 24.19
N THR A 613 1.59 62.03 22.89
CA THR A 613 2.21 63.08 22.08
C THR A 613 1.34 64.35 22.08
N TYR A 614 0.02 64.21 21.89
CA TYR A 614 -0.90 65.34 21.89
C TYR A 614 -1.04 66.00 23.28
N LEU A 615 -1.03 65.21 24.36
CA LEU A 615 -1.09 65.75 25.72
C LEU A 615 0.13 66.61 26.05
N ILE A 616 1.35 66.10 25.77
CA ILE A 616 2.59 66.84 26.04
C ILE A 616 2.68 68.08 25.14
N LEU A 617 2.23 68.00 23.88
CA LEU A 617 2.15 69.16 22.98
C LEU A 617 1.21 70.25 23.51
N ALA A 618 0.02 69.87 23.99
CA ALA A 618 -0.93 70.82 24.57
C ALA A 618 -0.31 71.54 25.79
N LEU A 619 0.33 70.77 26.68
CA LEU A 619 1.03 71.32 27.85
C LEU A 619 2.18 72.26 27.45
N PHE A 620 2.95 71.90 26.42
CA PHE A 620 4.03 72.75 25.90
C PHE A 620 3.50 74.08 25.35
N ILE A 621 2.45 74.07 24.53
CA ILE A 621 1.87 75.29 23.95
C ILE A 621 1.35 76.22 25.06
N ILE A 622 0.66 75.66 26.07
CA ILE A 622 0.16 76.43 27.21
C ILE A 622 1.33 77.04 27.99
N ALA A 623 2.33 76.25 28.36
CA ALA A 623 3.48 76.72 29.13
C ALA A 623 4.29 77.79 28.37
N LEU A 624 4.49 77.61 27.06
CA LEU A 624 5.18 78.56 26.20
C LEU A 624 4.39 79.88 26.09
N GLY A 625 3.07 79.81 25.88
CA GLY A 625 2.21 81.00 25.80
C GLY A 625 2.22 81.81 27.09
N VAL A 626 2.16 81.14 28.25
CA VAL A 626 2.26 81.78 29.56
C VAL A 626 3.65 82.42 29.77
N ALA A 627 4.73 81.71 29.41
CA ALA A 627 6.09 82.26 29.54
C ALA A 627 6.32 83.49 28.65
N ILE A 628 5.84 83.47 27.41
CA ILE A 628 5.93 84.61 26.48
C ILE A 628 5.05 85.77 26.98
N GLY A 629 3.85 85.49 27.49
CA GLY A 629 2.96 86.50 28.06
C GLY A 629 3.60 87.24 29.25
N PHE A 630 4.21 86.49 30.18
CA PHE A 630 4.96 87.09 31.29
C PHE A 630 6.25 87.78 30.85
N MET A 631 6.94 87.25 29.83
CA MET A 631 8.09 87.93 29.23
C MET A 631 7.68 89.30 28.68
N ALA A 632 6.63 89.37 27.87
CA ALA A 632 6.13 90.63 27.32
C ALA A 632 5.70 91.61 28.41
N TYR A 633 4.96 91.13 29.42
CA TYR A 633 4.58 91.94 30.58
C TYR A 633 5.79 92.47 31.36
N SER A 634 6.80 91.63 31.61
CA SER A 634 8.04 92.03 32.29
C SER A 634 8.83 93.07 31.49
N MET A 635 8.89 92.93 30.16
CA MET A 635 9.54 93.89 29.28
C MET A 635 8.79 95.22 29.23
N MET A 636 7.45 95.20 29.24
CA MET A 636 6.63 96.41 29.30
C MET A 636 6.77 97.15 30.63
N ASN A 637 6.79 96.43 31.76
CA ASN A 637 7.02 97.04 33.07
C ASN A 637 8.43 97.63 33.18
N ALA A 638 9.47 96.94 32.69
CA ALA A 638 10.83 97.48 32.65
C ALA A 638 10.96 98.72 31.75
N ALA A 639 10.22 98.77 30.63
CA ALA A 639 10.16 99.93 29.74
C ALA A 639 9.35 101.11 30.30
N SER A 640 8.53 100.91 31.34
CA SER A 640 7.75 101.95 32.02
C SER A 640 8.46 102.57 33.23
N VAL A 641 9.57 101.96 33.68
CA VAL A 641 10.36 102.35 34.85
C VAL A 641 11.70 103.02 34.46
N ASN A 642 12.09 102.92 33.19
CA ASN A 642 13.16 103.72 32.56
C ASN A 642 12.56 104.88 31.76
#